data_AF-W8QM82-F1
#
_entry.id   AF-W8QM82-F1
#
_cell.length_a   1.000
_cell.length_b   1.000
_cell.length_c   1.000
_cell.angle_alpha   90.00
_cell.angle_beta   90.00
_cell.angle_gamma   90.00
#
_symmetry.space_group_name_H-M   'P 1'
#
loop_
_entity.id
_entity.type
_entity.pdbx_description
1 polymer ?
#
loop_
_entity_poly.entity_id
_entity_poly.type
_entity_poly.pdbx_seq_one_letter_code
_entity_poly.pdbx_strand_id
1 'polypeptide(L)'
;MVKELLVNETLSDAMIHSGAQLIKQLEDSAAEVHSAFWFYLEEEHTWRLIVVSNKVSEEGPRNYYKRIIDANELLPKQDPHISSSDITVIDLNDPLAKLFTAVTINNDGLRMTKNIINGQFVDDVYLYRMQ
;
A
#
# COMPACT_ATOMS: atom_id res chain seq x y z
N MET A 1 19.38 -14.39 -6.79
CA MET A 1 17.99 -14.60 -6.35
C MET A 1 17.49 -13.26 -5.83
N VAL A 2 16.29 -12.86 -6.22
CA VAL A 2 15.62 -11.68 -5.64
C VAL A 2 15.15 -12.07 -4.24
N LYS A 3 15.23 -11.16 -3.27
CA LYS A 3 14.75 -11.39 -1.91
C LYS A 3 13.27 -10.99 -1.84
N GLU A 4 12.43 -11.89 -1.39
CA GLU A 4 11.02 -11.58 -1.08
C GLU A 4 10.92 -11.05 0.36
N LEU A 5 10.11 -10.02 0.56
CA LEU A 5 9.79 -9.49 1.87
C LEU A 5 8.91 -10.49 2.61
N LEU A 6 9.24 -10.77 3.88
CA LEU A 6 8.33 -11.51 4.75
C LEU A 6 7.37 -10.52 5.41
N VAL A 7 6.08 -10.64 5.10
CA VAL A 7 5.01 -9.94 5.80
C VAL A 7 4.63 -10.72 7.05
N ASN A 8 4.71 -10.07 8.20
CA ASN A 8 4.48 -10.66 9.53
C ASN A 8 3.23 -10.06 10.18
N GLU A 9 2.83 -10.59 11.35
CA GLU A 9 1.77 -10.01 12.19
C GLU A 9 2.10 -8.58 12.69
N THR A 10 3.38 -8.22 12.71
CA THR A 10 3.85 -6.86 13.09
C THR A 10 4.41 -6.10 11.90
N LEU A 11 4.02 -4.83 11.78
CA LEU A 11 4.58 -3.93 10.77
C LEU A 11 6.03 -3.58 11.13
N SER A 12 6.97 -4.15 10.37
CA SER A 12 8.41 -3.93 10.55
C SER A 12 8.95 -2.77 9.70
N ASP A 13 10.10 -2.23 10.09
CA ASP A 13 10.80 -1.19 9.31
C ASP A 13 11.14 -1.66 7.89
N ALA A 14 11.42 -2.96 7.71
CA ALA A 14 11.67 -3.54 6.40
C ALA A 14 10.40 -3.49 5.51
N MET A 15 9.21 -3.75 6.08
CA MET A 15 7.95 -3.62 5.36
C MET A 15 7.66 -2.16 5.02
N ILE A 16 7.89 -1.25 5.97
CA ILE A 16 7.73 0.18 5.75
C ILE A 16 8.67 0.66 4.62
N HIS A 17 9.93 0.24 4.66
CA HIS A 17 10.91 0.60 3.65
C HIS A 17 10.57 0.02 2.26
N SER A 18 10.27 -1.28 2.17
CA SER A 18 9.89 -1.92 0.91
C SER A 18 8.64 -1.30 0.29
N GLY A 19 7.63 -0.98 1.10
CA GLY A 19 6.43 -0.30 0.60
C GLY A 19 6.75 1.07 0.04
N ALA A 20 7.61 1.85 0.71
CA ALA A 20 8.06 3.14 0.20
C ALA A 20 8.80 3.03 -1.14
N GLN A 21 9.70 2.05 -1.29
CA GLN A 21 10.41 1.83 -2.56
C GLN A 21 9.46 1.45 -3.70
N LEU A 22 8.52 0.53 -3.44
CA LEU A 22 7.54 0.11 -4.44
C LEU A 22 6.62 1.27 -4.87
N ILE A 23 6.11 2.05 -3.91
CA ILE A 23 5.26 3.21 -4.20
C ILE A 23 6.02 4.24 -5.03
N LYS A 24 7.26 4.55 -4.65
CA LYS A 24 8.11 5.45 -5.42
C LYS A 24 8.33 4.96 -6.85
N GLN A 25 8.64 3.66 -7.01
CA GLN A 25 8.86 3.07 -8.33
C GLN A 25 7.58 3.09 -9.19
N LEU A 26 6.41 2.90 -8.60
CA LEU A 26 5.11 3.03 -9.26
C LEU A 26 4.85 4.46 -9.73
N GLU A 27 5.18 5.46 -8.90
CA GLU A 27 5.08 6.88 -9.25
C GLU A 27 6.02 7.25 -10.40
N ASP A 28 7.28 6.80 -10.34
CA ASP A 28 8.29 6.98 -11.40
C ASP A 28 7.87 6.32 -12.72
N SER A 29 7.02 5.29 -12.65
CA SER A 29 6.46 4.55 -13.79
C SER A 29 5.09 5.06 -14.25
N ALA A 30 4.65 6.22 -13.77
CA ALA A 30 3.36 6.83 -14.09
C ALA A 30 2.15 5.90 -13.85
N ALA A 31 2.18 5.13 -12.76
CA ALA A 31 1.08 4.24 -12.38
C ALA A 31 -0.12 4.96 -11.74
N GLU A 32 -0.07 6.29 -11.55
CA GLU A 32 -1.14 7.10 -10.95
C GLU A 32 -1.58 6.58 -9.56
N VAL A 33 -0.62 6.48 -8.63
CA VAL A 33 -0.91 6.16 -7.23
C VAL A 33 -1.58 7.37 -6.56
N HIS A 34 -2.86 7.23 -6.22
CA HIS A 34 -3.61 8.25 -5.50
C HIS A 34 -3.33 8.20 -3.99
N SER A 35 -3.39 7.01 -3.42
CA SER A 35 -3.13 6.78 -2.00
C SER A 35 -2.49 5.42 -1.81
N ALA A 36 -1.64 5.30 -0.79
CA ALA A 36 -0.99 4.03 -0.48
C ALA A 36 -0.68 3.92 1.01
N PHE A 37 -0.97 2.76 1.58
CA PHE A 37 -0.82 2.52 3.00
C PHE A 37 -0.75 1.03 3.33
N TRP A 38 0.01 0.69 4.37
CA TRP A 38 -0.13 -0.61 5.02
C TRP A 38 -1.36 -0.59 5.92
N PHE A 39 -2.24 -1.57 5.79
CA PHE A 39 -3.44 -1.73 6.59
C PHE A 39 -3.41 -3.08 7.31
N TYR A 40 -3.66 -3.08 8.61
CA TYR A 40 -3.78 -4.30 9.38
C TYR A 40 -5.20 -4.85 9.31
N LEU A 41 -5.34 -6.06 8.78
CA LEU A 41 -6.60 -6.80 8.73
C LEU A 41 -6.73 -7.65 10.00
N GLU A 42 -7.48 -7.13 10.98
CA GLU A 42 -7.66 -7.76 12.29
C GLU A 42 -8.18 -9.19 12.19
N GLU A 43 -9.16 -9.45 11.31
CA GLU A 43 -9.74 -10.79 11.12
C GLU A 43 -8.71 -11.81 10.59
N GLU A 44 -7.84 -11.37 9.68
CA GLU A 44 -6.80 -12.21 9.05
C GLU A 44 -5.48 -12.23 9.83
N HIS A 45 -5.33 -11.38 10.86
CA HIS A 45 -4.08 -11.15 11.58
C HIS A 45 -2.89 -10.86 10.67
N THR A 46 -3.13 -10.11 9.58
CA THR A 46 -2.11 -9.86 8.55
C THR A 46 -2.11 -8.41 8.07
N TRP A 47 -0.97 -7.98 7.56
CA TRP A 47 -0.82 -6.68 6.92
C TRP A 47 -1.00 -6.80 5.41
N ARG A 48 -1.71 -5.84 4.81
CA ARG A 48 -1.79 -5.67 3.36
C ARG A 48 -1.31 -4.29 2.98
N LEU A 49 -0.51 -4.20 1.92
CA LEU A 49 -0.23 -2.93 1.28
C LEU A 49 -1.40 -2.59 0.35
N ILE A 50 -2.16 -1.57 0.70
CA ILE A 50 -3.27 -1.07 -0.10
C ILE A 50 -2.73 -0.01 -1.05
N VAL A 51 -3.00 -0.17 -2.34
CA VAL A 51 -2.70 0.82 -3.39
C VAL A 51 -4.00 1.27 -4.04
N VAL A 52 -4.28 2.57 -3.98
CA VAL A 52 -5.48 3.18 -4.51
C VAL A 52 -5.15 3.90 -5.82
N SER A 53 -5.89 3.62 -6.89
CA SER A 53 -5.75 4.33 -8.17
C SER A 53 -7.04 4.31 -8.99
N ASN A 54 -7.32 5.42 -9.70
CA ASN A 54 -8.34 5.48 -10.75
C ASN A 54 -8.06 4.50 -11.90
N LYS A 55 -6.79 4.15 -12.16
CA LYS A 55 -6.45 3.16 -13.18
C LYS A 55 -7.09 1.81 -12.93
N VAL A 56 -7.34 1.43 -11.67
CA VAL A 56 -8.02 0.17 -11.35
C VAL A 56 -9.39 0.09 -12.02
N SER A 57 -10.15 1.18 -12.09
CA SER A 57 -11.45 1.22 -12.77
C SER A 57 -11.34 1.48 -14.28
N GLU A 58 -10.29 2.19 -14.74
CA GLU A 58 -10.07 2.51 -16.16
C GLU A 58 -9.54 1.32 -16.97
N GLU A 59 -8.56 0.58 -16.45
CA GLU A 59 -7.91 -0.55 -17.14
C GLU A 59 -8.19 -1.91 -16.50
N GLY A 60 -8.83 -1.93 -15.33
CA GLY A 60 -9.14 -3.15 -14.58
C GLY A 60 -8.01 -3.60 -13.64
N PRO A 61 -8.36 -4.33 -12.56
CA PRO A 61 -7.41 -4.70 -11.50
C PRO A 61 -6.24 -5.55 -12.00
N ARG A 62 -6.47 -6.44 -12.98
CA ARG A 62 -5.41 -7.30 -13.54
C ARG A 62 -4.30 -6.48 -14.21
N ASN A 63 -4.65 -5.44 -14.95
CA ASN A 63 -3.67 -4.59 -15.62
C ASN A 63 -2.90 -3.77 -14.58
N TYR A 64 -3.58 -3.30 -13.54
CA TYR A 64 -2.92 -2.58 -12.47
C TYR A 64 -1.96 -3.47 -11.66
N TYR A 65 -2.34 -4.71 -11.36
CA TYR A 65 -1.43 -5.70 -10.75
C TYR A 65 -0.19 -5.95 -11.61
N LYS A 66 -0.31 -5.94 -12.95
CA LYS A 66 0.85 -6.04 -13.83
C LYS A 66 1.82 -4.87 -13.61
N ARG A 67 1.33 -3.64 -13.43
CA ARG A 67 2.19 -2.48 -13.11
C ARG A 67 2.95 -2.68 -11.81
N ILE A 68 2.32 -3.29 -10.81
CA ILE A 68 2.94 -3.59 -9.52
C ILE A 68 4.04 -4.64 -9.66
N ILE A 69 3.79 -5.70 -10.43
CA ILE A 69 4.79 -6.73 -10.72
C ILE A 69 5.96 -6.11 -11.48
N ASP A 70 5.68 -5.36 -12.56
CA ASP A 70 6.71 -4.70 -13.36
C ASP A 70 7.52 -3.69 -12.51
N ALA A 71 6.86 -2.94 -11.61
CA ALA A 71 7.54 -2.02 -10.68
C ALA A 71 8.44 -2.76 -9.68
N ASN A 72 7.98 -3.86 -9.09
CA ASN A 72 8.81 -4.72 -8.24
C ASN A 72 10.05 -5.21 -9.02
N GLU A 73 9.90 -5.67 -10.26
CA GLU A 73 11.02 -6.16 -11.09
C GLU A 73 12.08 -5.10 -11.42
N LEU A 74 11.70 -3.82 -11.38
CA LEU A 74 12.61 -2.69 -11.60
C LEU A 74 13.37 -2.26 -10.34
N LEU A 75 12.98 -2.74 -9.15
CA LEU A 75 13.68 -2.41 -7.91
C LEU A 75 15.10 -3.00 -7.88
N PRO A 76 16.05 -2.33 -7.21
CA PRO A 76 17.38 -2.88 -6.95
C PRO A 76 17.28 -4.25 -6.26
N LYS A 77 18.15 -5.20 -6.64
CA LYS A 77 18.10 -6.58 -6.09
C LYS A 77 18.28 -6.66 -4.56
N GLN A 78 18.84 -5.62 -3.94
CA GLN A 78 18.97 -5.55 -2.48
C GLN A 78 17.65 -5.20 -1.77
N ASP A 79 16.72 -4.56 -2.48
CA ASP A 79 15.44 -4.12 -1.93
C ASP A 79 14.46 -5.29 -2.02
N PRO A 80 13.85 -5.71 -0.89
CA PRO A 80 12.99 -6.87 -0.91
C PRO A 80 11.66 -6.55 -1.61
N HIS A 81 11.24 -7.45 -2.50
CA HIS A 81 9.98 -7.32 -3.23
C HIS A 81 8.80 -7.66 -2.32
N ILE A 82 7.70 -6.93 -2.49
CA ILE A 82 6.44 -7.25 -1.81
C ILE A 82 5.66 -8.23 -2.68
N SER A 83 5.25 -9.35 -2.11
CA SER A 83 4.47 -10.36 -2.83
C SER A 83 3.14 -9.79 -3.30
N SER A 84 2.69 -10.18 -4.50
CA SER A 84 1.39 -9.74 -5.01
C SER A 84 0.22 -10.18 -4.12
N SER A 85 0.37 -11.27 -3.35
CA SER A 85 -0.62 -11.70 -2.36
C SER A 85 -0.77 -10.70 -1.22
N ASP A 86 0.28 -9.96 -0.88
CA ASP A 86 0.30 -9.02 0.24
C ASP A 86 -0.11 -7.60 -0.19
N ILE A 87 -0.50 -7.44 -1.45
CA ILE A 87 -0.90 -6.17 -2.04
C ILE A 87 -2.36 -6.26 -2.47
N THR A 88 -3.14 -5.27 -2.07
CA THR A 88 -4.52 -5.08 -2.53
C THR A 88 -4.60 -3.81 -3.35
N VAL A 89 -5.22 -3.89 -4.52
CA VAL A 89 -5.44 -2.74 -5.40
C VAL A 89 -6.92 -2.41 -5.43
N ILE A 90 -7.25 -1.15 -5.17
CA ILE A 90 -8.64 -0.69 -5.12
C ILE A 90 -8.80 0.61 -5.90
N ASP A 91 -10.00 0.88 -6.37
CA ASP A 91 -10.34 2.16 -7.00
C ASP A 91 -10.81 3.20 -5.98
N LEU A 92 -10.96 4.45 -6.42
CA LEU A 92 -11.32 5.59 -5.58
C LEU A 92 -12.70 5.50 -4.93
N ASN A 93 -13.59 4.64 -5.45
CA ASN A 93 -14.94 4.46 -4.91
C ASN A 93 -14.98 3.50 -3.73
N ASP A 94 -13.92 2.73 -3.51
CA ASP A 94 -13.83 1.77 -2.41
C ASP A 94 -13.98 2.48 -1.04
N PRO A 95 -14.79 1.94 -0.11
CA PRO A 95 -14.94 2.52 1.21
C PRO A 95 -13.62 2.73 1.97
N LEU A 96 -12.66 1.80 1.82
CA LEU A 96 -11.36 1.88 2.49
C LEU A 96 -10.51 3.03 1.93
N ALA A 97 -10.59 3.30 0.61
CA ALA A 97 -9.93 4.44 -0.01
C ALA A 97 -10.45 5.78 0.56
N LYS A 98 -11.74 5.86 0.84
CA LYS A 98 -12.39 7.08 1.36
C LYS A 98 -12.10 7.34 2.83
N LEU A 99 -11.75 6.30 3.60
CA LEU A 99 -11.61 6.38 5.05
C LEU A 99 -10.57 7.42 5.48
N PHE A 100 -9.46 7.52 4.77
CA PHE A 100 -8.30 8.34 5.16
C PHE A 100 -8.20 9.66 4.39
N THR A 101 -9.18 10.03 3.57
CA THR A 101 -9.11 11.22 2.69
C THR A 101 -8.92 12.55 3.43
N ALA A 102 -9.35 12.64 4.69
CA ALA A 102 -9.18 13.84 5.52
C ALA A 102 -7.84 13.87 6.28
N VAL A 103 -6.99 12.85 6.14
CA VAL A 103 -5.72 12.73 6.87
C VAL A 103 -4.59 13.41 6.11
N THR A 104 -3.96 14.39 6.73
CA THR A 104 -2.75 15.03 6.20
C THR A 104 -1.51 14.29 6.67
N ILE A 105 -0.59 14.01 5.75
CA ILE A 105 0.65 13.27 6.01
C ILE A 105 1.85 14.17 5.72
N ASN A 106 2.84 14.15 6.62
CA ASN A 106 4.13 14.80 6.41
C ASN A 106 5.07 13.85 5.66
N ASN A 107 6.26 14.31 5.25
CA ASN A 107 7.17 13.52 4.39
C ASN A 107 7.60 12.14 4.95
N ASP A 108 7.48 11.88 6.25
CA ASP A 108 7.96 10.64 6.89
C ASP A 108 6.88 9.54 7.06
N GLY A 109 5.70 9.73 6.45
CA GLY A 109 4.54 8.86 6.64
C GLY A 109 3.88 9.05 8.01
N LEU A 110 2.75 8.37 8.24
CA LEU A 110 2.00 8.47 9.50
C LEU A 110 1.46 7.11 9.93
N ARG A 111 1.85 6.64 11.12
CA ARG A 111 1.22 5.47 11.77
C ARG A 111 0.07 5.90 12.65
N MET A 112 -1.07 5.22 12.52
CA MET A 112 -2.24 5.40 13.37
C MET A 112 -2.68 4.04 13.92
N THR A 113 -2.66 3.90 15.24
CA THR A 113 -2.98 2.64 15.93
C THR A 113 -4.16 2.85 16.88
N LYS A 114 -5.17 1.96 16.83
CA LYS A 114 -6.40 1.97 17.63
C LYS A 114 -7.18 3.28 17.52
N ASN A 115 -7.46 3.68 16.28
CA ASN A 115 -8.18 4.92 15.98
C ASN A 115 -9.60 4.65 15.52
N ILE A 116 -10.47 5.65 15.70
CA ILE A 116 -11.80 5.68 15.08
C ILE A 116 -11.77 6.77 14.02
N ILE A 117 -12.04 6.41 12.76
CA ILE A 117 -12.03 7.32 11.63
C ILE A 117 -13.38 7.20 10.94
N ASN A 118 -14.09 8.32 10.78
CA ASN A 118 -15.44 8.34 10.22
C ASN A 118 -16.42 7.33 10.87
N GLY A 119 -16.26 7.07 12.17
CA GLY A 119 -17.08 6.11 12.92
C GLY A 119 -16.68 4.63 12.77
N GLN A 120 -15.65 4.34 11.97
CA GLN A 120 -15.10 2.99 11.80
C GLN A 120 -13.83 2.83 12.66
N PHE A 121 -13.74 1.71 13.37
CA PHE A 121 -12.52 1.33 14.10
C PHE A 121 -11.44 0.86 13.12
N VAL A 122 -10.23 1.36 13.31
CA VAL A 122 -9.02 0.97 12.59
C VAL A 122 -7.99 0.53 13.63
N ASP A 123 -7.65 -0.77 13.61
CA ASP A 123 -6.71 -1.34 14.56
C ASP A 123 -5.29 -0.79 14.33
N ASP A 124 -4.75 -0.91 13.11
CA ASP A 124 -3.46 -0.30 12.78
C ASP A 124 -3.32 0.01 11.30
N VAL A 125 -2.68 1.13 10.99
CA VAL A 125 -2.42 1.59 9.63
C VAL A 125 -1.14 2.41 9.58
N TYR A 126 -0.37 2.27 8.51
CA TYR A 126 0.74 3.16 8.19
C TYR A 126 0.52 3.78 6.82
N LEU A 127 0.31 5.08 6.81
CA LEU A 127 -0.02 5.86 5.63
C LEU A 127 1.24 6.44 5.01
N TYR A 128 1.50 6.12 3.73
CA TYR A 128 2.57 6.75 2.96
C TYR A 128 2.09 8.03 2.29
N ARG A 129 0.88 7.99 1.73
CA ARG A 129 0.30 9.08 0.91
C ARG A 129 -1.22 9.01 0.94
N MET A 130 -1.83 10.19 1.03
CA MET A 130 -3.27 10.43 0.85
C MET A 130 -3.45 11.66 -0.04
N GLN A 131 -4.42 11.60 -0.97
CA GLN A 131 -4.78 12.70 -1.87
C GLN A 131 -6.29 12.92 -1.88
#